data_AF-A0A7C3ZMR4-F1
#
_entry.id   AF-A0A7C3ZMR4-F1
#
_cell.length_a   1.000
_cell.length_b   1.000
_cell.length_c   1.000
_cell.angle_alpha   90.00
_cell.angle_beta   90.00
_cell.angle_gamma   90.00
#
_symmetry.space_group_name_H-M   'P 1'
#
loop_
_entity.id
_entity.type
_entity.pdbx_description
1 polymer ?
#
loop_
_entity_poly.entity_id
_entity_poly.type
_entity_poly.pdbx_seq_one_letter_code
_entity_poly.pdbx_strand_id
1 'polypeptide(L)' 'MTSVFNSIKERIELGHRHQIPVESKLIMLGEIIYAAGRGDLIPKEARELENLLGLRQVVQNYDAVREQGFFGELVEDMAE' A
#
# COMPACT_ATOMS: atom_id res chain seq x y z
N MET A 1 -17.88 5.60 -6.54
CA MET A 1 -16.61 4.85 -6.58
C MET A 1 -16.03 4.99 -7.96
N THR A 2 -14.76 5.37 -8.05
CA THR A 2 -14.05 5.56 -9.32
C THR A 2 -13.79 4.22 -10.03
N SER A 3 -13.63 4.21 -11.36
CA SER A 3 -13.27 2.99 -12.10
C SER A 3 -11.91 2.44 -11.67
N VAL A 4 -10.98 3.33 -11.31
CA VAL A 4 -9.64 3.00 -10.84
C VAL A 4 -9.68 2.28 -9.49
N PHE A 5 -10.48 2.77 -8.54
CA PHE A 5 -10.65 2.11 -7.24
C PHE A 5 -11.14 0.66 -7.41
N ASN A 6 -12.21 0.45 -8.18
CA ASN A 6 -12.78 -0.89 -8.39
C ASN A 6 -11.77 -1.82 -9.07
N SER A 7 -11.05 -1.32 -10.09
CA SER A 7 -10.04 -2.12 -10.80
C SER A 7 -8.87 -2.54 -9.89
N ILE A 8 -8.39 -1.65 -9.02
CA ILE A 8 -7.34 -2.01 -8.05
C ILE A 8 -7.88 -3.01 -7.03
N LYS A 9 -9.09 -2.77 -6.51
CA LYS A 9 -9.74 -3.66 -5.53
C LYS A 9 -9.86 -5.09 -6.05
N GLU A 10 -10.36 -5.27 -7.27
CA GLU A 10 -10.48 -6.59 -7.91
C GLU A 10 -9.12 -7.31 -8.03
N ARG A 11 -8.05 -6.56 -8.36
CA ARG A 11 -6.69 -7.12 -8.44
C ARG A 11 -6.16 -7.55 -7.07
N ILE A 12 -6.42 -6.77 -6.02
CA ILE A 12 -6.05 -7.15 -4.63
C ILE A 12 -6.79 -8.41 -4.20
N GLU A 13 -8.10 -8.48 -4.46
CA GLU A 13 -8.94 -9.64 -4.12
C GLU A 13 -8.53 -10.89 -4.90
N LEU A 14 -8.20 -10.74 -6.19
CA LEU A 14 -7.61 -11.82 -6.98
C LEU A 14 -6.27 -12.28 -6.38
N GLY A 15 -5.40 -11.33 -6.03
CA GLY A 15 -4.12 -11.63 -5.40
C GLY A 15 -4.27 -12.40 -4.09
N HIS A 16 -5.25 -12.04 -3.25
CA HIS A 16 -5.55 -12.75 -2.01
C HIS A 16 -5.98 -14.20 -2.27
N ARG A 17 -6.86 -14.43 -3.25
CA ARG A 17 -7.31 -15.77 -3.63
C ARG A 17 -6.16 -16.67 -4.12
N HIS A 18 -5.13 -16.06 -4.71
CA HIS A 18 -3.96 -16.77 -5.25
C HIS A 18 -2.72 -16.71 -4.35
N GLN A 19 -2.84 -16.21 -3.11
CA GLN A 19 -1.74 -16.12 -2.15
C GLN A 19 -0.50 -15.41 -2.72
N ILE A 20 -0.70 -14.25 -3.35
CA ILE A 20 0.42 -13.50 -3.92
C ILE A 20 1.49 -13.18 -2.86
N PRO A 21 2.78 -13.22 -3.25
CA PRO A 21 3.88 -12.98 -2.32
C PRO A 21 3.91 -11.52 -1.87
N VAL A 22 4.57 -11.25 -0.75
CA VAL A 22 4.59 -9.92 -0.10
C VAL A 22 5.18 -8.86 -1.04
N GLU A 23 6.16 -9.23 -1.82
CA GLU A 23 6.80 -8.39 -2.84
C GLU A 23 5.78 -7.89 -3.87
N SER A 24 4.88 -8.76 -4.33
CA SER A 24 3.80 -8.36 -5.24
C SER A 24 2.81 -7.41 -4.56
N LYS A 25 2.51 -7.61 -3.27
CA LYS A 25 1.67 -6.68 -2.50
C LYS A 25 2.32 -5.30 -2.36
N LEU A 26 3.64 -5.24 -2.16
CA LEU A 26 4.40 -3.99 -2.11
C LEU A 26 4.38 -3.25 -3.46
N ILE A 27 4.47 -3.98 -4.59
CA ILE A 27 4.30 -3.39 -5.92
C ILE A 27 2.90 -2.77 -6.06
N MET A 28 1.84 -3.50 -5.67
CA MET A 28 0.47 -2.98 -5.69
C MET A 28 0.29 -1.75 -4.79
N LEU A 29 0.97 -1.69 -3.63
CA LEU A 29 0.98 -0.50 -2.79
C LEU A 29 1.57 0.71 -3.52
N GLY A 30 2.66 0.52 -4.26
CA GLY A 30 3.25 1.56 -5.10
C GLY A 30 2.27 2.10 -6.15
N GLU A 31 1.51 1.22 -6.80
CA GLU A 31 0.47 1.62 -7.75
C GLU A 31 -0.65 2.45 -7.09
N ILE A 32 -1.09 2.08 -5.89
CA ILE A 32 -2.10 2.82 -5.12
C ILE A 32 -1.58 4.23 -4.79
N ILE A 33 -0.35 4.33 -4.28
CA ILE A 33 0.27 5.62 -3.94
C ILE A 33 0.40 6.49 -5.19
N TYR A 34 0.83 5.91 -6.31
CA TYR A 34 0.94 6.62 -7.57
C TYR A 34 -0.42 7.13 -8.07
N ALA A 35 -1.47 6.30 -8.05
CA ALA A 35 -2.82 6.70 -8.44
C ALA A 35 -3.38 7.82 -7.54
N ALA A 36 -3.13 7.75 -6.23
CA ALA A 36 -3.48 8.82 -5.29
C ALA A 36 -2.71 10.12 -5.61
N GLY A 37 -1.42 10.03 -5.91
CA GLY A 37 -0.58 11.17 -6.27
C GLY A 37 -1.02 11.88 -7.56
N ARG A 38 -1.64 11.15 -8.51
CA ARG A 38 -2.26 11.73 -9.71
C ARG A 38 -3.68 12.27 -9.51
N GLY A 39 -4.28 12.04 -8.34
CA GLY A 39 -5.68 12.38 -8.07
C GLY A 39 -6.70 11.41 -8.65
N ASP A 40 -6.28 10.24 -9.13
CA ASP A 40 -7.18 9.18 -9.61
C ASP A 40 -7.93 8.49 -8.45
N LEU A 41 -7.36 8.56 -7.24
CA LEU A 41 -7.94 8.10 -5.98
C LEU A 41 -7.97 9.26 -4.99
N ILE A 42 -9.08 9.39 -4.26
CA ILE A 42 -9.10 10.26 -3.07
C ILE A 42 -8.36 9.56 -1.92
N PRO A 43 -7.83 10.31 -0.92
CA PRO A 43 -7.08 9.72 0.19
C PRO A 43 -7.82 8.58 0.93
N LYS A 44 -9.15 8.69 1.06
CA LYS A 44 -9.98 7.65 1.68
C LYS A 44 -9.99 6.34 0.88
N GLU A 45 -10.09 6.42 -0.45
CA GLU A 45 -10.08 5.27 -1.34
C GLU A 45 -8.69 4.58 -1.32
N ALA A 46 -7.61 5.37 -1.38
CA ALA A 46 -6.26 4.86 -1.29
C ALA A 46 -6.02 4.12 0.04
N ARG A 47 -6.49 4.68 1.16
CA ARG A 47 -6.37 4.05 2.48
C ARG A 47 -7.17 2.75 2.60
N GLU A 48 -8.35 2.68 1.98
CA GLU A 48 -9.15 1.46 1.93
C GLU A 48 -8.41 0.34 1.18
N LEU A 49 -7.81 0.67 0.03
CA LEU A 49 -7.02 -0.28 -0.77
C LEU A 49 -5.74 -0.73 -0.06
N GLU A 50 -5.03 0.19 0.62
CA GLU A 50 -3.86 -0.14 1.44
C GLU A 50 -4.22 -1.13 2.56
N ASN A 51 -5.34 -0.90 3.26
CA ASN A 51 -5.82 -1.79 4.31
C ASN A 51 -6.17 -3.18 3.74
N LEU A 52 -6.77 -3.23 2.54
CA LEU A 52 -7.10 -4.48 1.84
C LEU A 52 -5.85 -5.29 1.47
N LEU A 53 -4.70 -4.67 1.21
CA LEU A 53 -3.46 -5.41 0.91
C LEU A 53 -2.95 -6.21 2.11
N GLY A 54 -3.30 -5.81 3.33
CA GLY A 54 -2.91 -6.51 4.54
C GLY A 54 -1.40 -6.50 4.81
N LEU A 55 -0.71 -5.43 4.40
CA LEU A 55 0.74 -5.31 4.60
C LEU A 55 1.13 -5.08 6.06
N ARG A 56 0.27 -4.43 6.84
CA ARG A 56 0.51 -4.16 8.28
C ARG A 56 0.66 -5.43 9.12
N GLN A 57 0.10 -6.55 8.66
CA GLN A 57 0.16 -7.85 9.32
C GLN A 57 1.44 -8.62 8.99
N VAL A 58 2.13 -8.27 7.91
CA VAL A 58 3.30 -9.01 7.40
C VAL A 58 4.60 -8.21 7.45
N VAL A 59 4.53 -6.88 7.44
CA VAL A 59 5.68 -5.99 7.54
C VAL A 59 5.84 -5.52 8.99
N GLN A 60 6.97 -5.82 9.60
CA GLN A 60 7.33 -5.30 10.92
C GLN A 60 7.47 -3.79 10.87
N ASN A 61 6.93 -3.08 11.87
CA ASN A 61 6.97 -1.62 11.95
C ASN A 61 6.45 -0.92 10.69
N TYR A 62 5.37 -1.47 10.09
CA TYR A 62 4.83 -1.00 8.80
C TYR A 62 4.63 0.51 8.71
N ASP A 63 4.15 1.19 9.76
CA ASP A 63 3.96 2.65 9.71
C ASP A 63 5.30 3.40 9.58
N ALA A 64 6.34 2.96 10.29
CA ALA A 64 7.68 3.54 10.15
C ALA A 64 8.24 3.28 8.75
N VAL A 65 8.15 2.04 8.24
CA VAL A 65 8.59 1.69 6.87
C VAL A 65 7.82 2.51 5.82
N ARG A 66 6.53 2.75 6.04
CA ARG A 66 5.71 3.58 5.15
C ARG A 66 6.19 5.02 5.17
N GLU A 67 6.40 5.61 6.34
CA GLU A 67 6.93 6.97 6.47
C GLU A 67 8.31 7.10 5.81
N GLN A 68 9.22 6.14 6.03
CA GLN A 68 10.51 6.08 5.35
C GLN A 68 10.33 6.07 3.82
N GLY A 69 9.42 5.25 3.30
CA GLY A 69 9.14 5.18 1.86
C GLY A 69 8.61 6.49 1.27
N PHE A 70 7.94 7.32 2.08
CA PHE A 70 7.45 8.64 1.66
C PHE A 70 8.52 9.72 1.72
N PHE A 71 9.32 9.76 2.78
CA PHE A 71 10.28 10.84 3.04
C PHE A 71 11.69 10.54 2.51
N GLY A 72 12.00 9.28 2.21
CA GLY A 72 13.30 8.87 1.69
C GLY A 72 14.41 8.86 2.75
N GLU A 73 14.08 9.11 4.02
CA GLU A 73 15.02 9.08 5.14
C GLU A 73 14.90 7.75 5.86
N LEU A 74 16.04 7.12 6.20
CA LEU A 74 16.06 5.97 7.10
C LEU A 74 15.66 6.49 8.50
N VAL A 75 14.63 5.90 9.12
CA VAL A 75 14.47 6.05 10.57
C VAL A 75 15.60 5.22 11.16
N GLU A 76 16.73 5.86 11.45
CA GLU A 76 17.70 5.30 12.36
C GLU A 76 16.98 5.17 13.70
N ASP A 77 16.88 3.93 14.22
CA ASP A 77 16.50 3.74 15.61
C ASP A 77 17.45 4.64 16.41
N MET A 78 16.93 5.73 17.00
CA MET A 78 17.71 6.52 17.94
C MET A 78 17.92 5.65 19.17
N ALA A 79 18.94 4.81 19.10
CA ALA A 79 19.58 4.22 20.25
C ALA A 79 20.43 5.31 20.90
N GLU A 80 19.82 6.06 21.82
CA GLU A 80 20.43 6.55 23.07
C GLU A 80 19.34 6.94 24.08
#